data_AF-A0A924KYD3-F1
#
_entry.id   AF-A0A924KYD3-F1
#
_cell.length_a   1.000
_cell.length_b   1.000
_cell.length_c   1.000
_cell.angle_alpha   90.00
_cell.angle_beta   90.00
_cell.angle_gamma   90.00
#
_symmetry.space_group_name_H-M   'P 1'
#
loop_
_entity.id
_entity.type
_entity.pdbx_description
1 polymer ?
#
loop_
_entity_poly.entity_id
_entity_poly.type
_entity_poly.pdbx_seq_one_letter_code
_entity_poly.pdbx_strand_id
1 'polypeptide(L)'
;MISEKDIAFLQYWEQVREKENTFTSKISGGLPMAFLFALPIILSVIVVRLFAPNWYTKISATSPGSFITILLATSIIIVFYGYFRMQYKWEMNEQLYNEIKSKKNKIDNQTNPN
;
A
#
# COMPACT_ATOMS: atom_id res chain seq x y z
N MET A 1 -18.86 25.91 0.64
CA MET A 1 -18.43 26.33 1.98
C MET A 1 -17.41 25.33 2.47
N ILE A 2 -16.31 25.78 3.05
CA ILE A 2 -15.27 24.89 3.61
C ILE A 2 -15.75 24.42 4.98
N SER A 3 -15.74 23.11 5.21
CA SER A 3 -16.11 22.52 6.49
C SER A 3 -14.93 22.59 7.47
N GLU A 4 -15.21 22.54 8.78
CA GLU A 4 -14.18 22.35 9.81
C GLU A 4 -13.32 21.11 9.54
N LYS A 5 -13.93 20.05 8.99
CA LYS A 5 -13.23 18.81 8.59
C LYS A 5 -12.19 19.06 7.51
N ASP A 6 -12.50 19.95 6.56
CA ASP A 6 -11.60 20.28 5.45
C ASP A 6 -10.37 21.05 5.96
N ILE A 7 -10.58 21.98 6.91
CA ILE A 7 -9.49 22.74 7.55
C ILE A 7 -8.60 21.81 8.38
N ALA A 8 -9.20 20.93 9.17
CA ALA A 8 -8.47 19.95 9.96
C ALA A 8 -7.65 19.00 9.05
N PHE A 9 -8.23 18.56 7.92
CA PHE A 9 -7.52 17.77 6.93
C PHE A 9 -6.33 18.53 6.31
N LEU A 10 -6.52 19.79 5.91
CA LEU A 10 -5.43 20.61 5.35
C LEU A 10 -4.25 20.70 6.33
N GLN A 11 -4.51 21.04 7.60
CA GLN A 11 -3.48 21.17 8.63
C GLN A 11 -2.73 19.86 8.88
N TYR A 12 -3.48 18.75 9.01
CA TYR A 12 -2.90 17.44 9.21
C TYR A 12 -2.05 17.00 8.01
N TRP A 13 -2.60 17.12 6.79
CA TRP A 13 -1.94 16.64 5.59
C TRP A 13 -0.69 17.47 5.27
N GLU A 14 -0.71 18.78 5.50
CA GLU A 14 0.44 19.65 5.30
C GLU A 14 1.63 19.28 6.20
N GLN A 15 1.38 18.80 7.42
CA GLN A 15 2.43 18.34 8.33
C GLN A 15 3.02 16.97 7.94
N VAL A 16 2.20 16.09 7.34
CA VAL A 16 2.53 14.67 7.17
C VAL A 16 2.87 14.31 5.71
N ARG A 17 2.48 15.13 4.72
CA ARG A 17 2.63 14.87 3.27
C ARG A 17 4.04 14.46 2.85
N GLU A 18 5.07 15.15 3.34
CA GLU A 18 6.47 14.93 2.95
C GLU A 18 6.97 13.61 3.51
N LYS A 19 6.61 13.32 4.76
CA LYS A 19 6.94 12.05 5.42
C LYS A 19 6.30 10.87 4.69
N GLU A 20 5.01 10.99 4.34
CA GLU A 20 4.27 9.94 3.63
C GLU A 20 4.68 9.79 2.16
N ASN A 21 5.32 10.80 1.56
CA ASN A 21 5.81 10.72 0.19
C ASN A 21 7.07 9.84 0.07
N THR A 22 7.76 9.56 1.18
CA THR A 22 9.00 8.78 1.15
C THR A 22 8.77 7.33 0.74
N PHE A 23 9.73 6.77 0.01
CA PHE A 23 9.72 5.37 -0.42
C PHE A 23 9.60 4.39 0.77
N THR A 24 10.25 4.72 1.89
CA THR A 24 10.20 3.94 3.13
C THR A 24 8.82 3.96 3.79
N SER A 25 8.12 5.10 3.80
CA SER A 25 6.73 5.16 4.30
C SER A 25 5.81 4.29 3.45
N LYS A 26 5.96 4.34 2.13
CA LYS A 26 5.13 3.56 1.19
C LYS A 26 5.36 2.05 1.32
N ILE A 27 6.59 1.59 1.51
CA ILE A 27 6.87 0.17 1.76
C ILE A 27 6.37 -0.27 3.14
N SER A 28 6.67 0.50 4.20
CA SER A 28 6.29 0.13 5.56
C SER A 28 4.76 0.15 5.77
N GLY A 29 4.05 1.11 5.18
CA GLY A 29 2.59 1.15 5.15
C GLY A 29 1.95 0.07 4.27
N GLY A 30 2.69 -0.43 3.26
CA GLY A 30 2.27 -1.53 2.39
C GLY A 30 2.47 -2.92 2.97
N LEU A 31 3.39 -3.08 3.94
CA LEU A 31 3.74 -4.36 4.57
C LEU A 31 2.54 -5.13 5.15
N PRO A 32 1.59 -4.52 5.89
CA PRO A 32 0.44 -5.24 6.42
C PRO A 32 -0.40 -5.91 5.32
N MET A 33 -0.59 -5.24 4.18
CA MET A 33 -1.28 -5.85 3.04
C MET A 33 -0.43 -6.94 2.39
N ALA A 34 0.89 -6.77 2.34
CA ALA A 34 1.77 -7.81 1.83
C ALA A 34 1.66 -9.10 2.67
N PHE A 35 1.61 -8.97 4.00
CA PHE A 35 1.40 -10.09 4.90
C PHE A 35 0.05 -10.78 4.70
N LEU A 36 -1.04 -10.05 4.43
CA LEU A 36 -2.35 -10.68 4.16
C LEU A 36 -2.31 -11.69 3.00
N PHE A 37 -1.46 -11.46 1.99
CA PHE A 37 -1.34 -12.37 0.85
C PHE A 37 -0.18 -13.36 0.99
N ALA A 38 0.95 -12.95 1.55
CA ALA A 38 2.12 -13.81 1.68
C ALA A 38 1.95 -14.86 2.79
N LEU A 39 1.30 -14.50 3.89
CA LEU A 39 1.20 -15.34 5.09
C LEU A 39 0.41 -16.64 4.84
N PRO A 40 -0.76 -16.64 4.15
CA PRO A 40 -1.45 -17.88 3.81
C PRO A 40 -0.62 -18.82 2.92
N ILE A 41 0.16 -18.27 1.99
CA ILE A 41 1.03 -19.06 1.09
C ILE A 41 2.14 -19.71 1.90
N ILE A 42 2.83 -18.95 2.74
CA ILE A 42 3.91 -19.44 3.59
C ILE A 42 3.38 -20.49 4.58
N LEU A 43 2.26 -20.22 5.23
CA LEU A 43 1.63 -21.16 6.16
C LEU A 43 1.21 -22.45 5.45
N SER A 44 0.62 -22.36 4.26
CA SER A 44 0.24 -23.55 3.47
C SER A 44 1.44 -24.47 3.23
N VAL A 45 2.58 -23.89 2.85
CA VAL A 45 3.82 -24.63 2.59
C VAL A 45 4.37 -25.28 3.87
N ILE A 46 4.37 -24.55 4.98
CA ILE A 46 4.82 -25.07 6.28
C ILE A 46 3.92 -26.22 6.74
N VAL A 47 2.60 -26.05 6.66
CA VAL A 47 1.61 -27.06 7.05
C VAL A 47 1.78 -28.32 6.20
N VAL A 48 1.86 -28.18 4.88
CA VAL A 48 2.07 -29.32 3.97
C VAL A 48 3.37 -30.05 4.30
N ARG A 49 4.46 -29.33 4.57
CA ARG A 49 5.75 -29.93 4.90
C ARG A 49 5.72 -30.69 6.23
N LEU A 50 5.04 -30.17 7.24
CA LEU A 50 4.96 -30.78 8.57
C LEU A 50 3.98 -31.96 8.63
N PHE A 51 2.81 -31.83 8.01
CA PHE A 51 1.73 -32.82 8.13
C PHE A 51 1.67 -33.82 6.97
N ALA A 52 2.27 -33.52 5.81
CA ALA A 52 2.26 -34.38 4.63
C ALA A 52 3.64 -34.51 3.95
N PRO A 53 4.69 -34.94 4.67
CA PRO A 53 6.06 -34.96 4.15
C PRO A 53 6.22 -35.87 2.92
N ASN A 54 5.53 -37.01 2.89
CA ASN A 54 5.55 -37.96 1.76
C ASN A 54 4.90 -37.42 0.48
N TRP A 55 3.99 -36.46 0.61
CA TRP A 55 3.36 -35.79 -0.54
C TRP A 55 4.24 -34.66 -1.05
N TYR A 56 4.82 -33.87 -0.13
CA TYR A 56 5.78 -32.82 -0.45
C TYR A 56 6.99 -33.36 -1.24
N THR A 57 7.58 -34.48 -0.81
CA THR A 57 8.73 -35.09 -1.49
C THR A 57 8.42 -35.56 -2.91
N LYS A 58 7.19 -36.05 -3.17
CA LYS A 58 6.75 -36.42 -4.51
C LYS A 58 6.66 -35.21 -5.44
N ILE A 59 6.02 -34.13 -4.98
CA ILE A 59 5.85 -32.90 -5.77
C ILE A 59 7.18 -32.20 -6.02
N SER A 60 8.04 -32.12 -4.99
CA SER A 60 9.37 -31.49 -5.13
C SER A 60 10.27 -32.24 -6.12
N ALA A 61 10.07 -33.54 -6.29
CA ALA A 61 10.83 -34.37 -7.23
C ALA A 61 10.32 -34.24 -8.68
N THR A 62 9.02 -33.97 -8.88
CA THR A 62 8.42 -33.88 -10.22
C THR A 62 8.75 -32.59 -10.96
N SER A 63 8.94 -31.48 -10.25
CA SER A 63 9.27 -30.19 -10.88
C SER A 63 10.28 -29.39 -10.06
N PRO A 64 11.57 -29.73 -10.15
CA PRO A 64 12.62 -28.98 -9.48
C PRO A 64 12.60 -27.52 -9.95
N GLY A 65 12.43 -26.58 -9.02
CA GLY A 65 12.51 -25.14 -9.30
C GLY A 65 11.17 -24.42 -9.52
N SER A 66 10.11 -25.08 -10.02
CA SER A 66 8.83 -24.42 -10.29
C SER A 66 8.19 -23.79 -9.05
N PHE A 67 8.34 -24.45 -7.90
CA PHE A 67 7.85 -23.94 -6.62
C PHE A 67 8.55 -22.63 -6.21
N ILE A 68 9.88 -22.58 -6.36
CA ILE A 68 10.67 -21.38 -6.04
C ILE A 68 10.30 -20.24 -6.99
N THR A 69 10.13 -20.54 -8.28
CA THR A 69 9.71 -19.58 -9.29
C THR A 69 8.33 -18.98 -8.97
N ILE A 70 7.34 -19.81 -8.62
CA ILE A 70 6.01 -19.33 -8.24
C ILE A 70 6.09 -18.45 -6.99
N LEU A 71 6.81 -18.90 -5.96
CA LEU A 71 6.97 -18.15 -4.72
C LEU A 71 7.62 -16.78 -4.96
N LEU A 72 8.68 -16.74 -5.78
CA LEU A 72 9.37 -15.50 -6.13
C LEU A 72 8.46 -14.56 -6.96
N ALA A 73 7.77 -15.09 -7.97
CA ALA A 73 6.84 -14.32 -8.80
C ALA A 73 5.71 -13.71 -7.95
N THR A 74 5.07 -14.52 -7.10
CA THR A 74 4.02 -14.03 -6.20
C THR A 74 4.55 -13.01 -5.19
N SER A 75 5.76 -13.19 -4.67
CA SER A 75 6.38 -12.22 -3.75
C SER A 75 6.59 -10.86 -4.42
N ILE A 76 7.08 -10.83 -5.66
CA ILE A 76 7.26 -9.61 -6.43
C ILE A 76 5.92 -8.90 -6.66
N ILE A 77 4.90 -9.65 -7.07
CA ILE A 77 3.54 -9.11 -7.30
C ILE A 77 2.99 -8.46 -6.03
N ILE A 78 3.13 -9.13 -4.89
CA ILE A 78 2.62 -8.65 -3.60
C ILE A 78 3.34 -7.36 -3.18
N VAL A 79 4.67 -7.31 -3.29
CA VAL A 79 5.46 -6.11 -2.96
C VAL A 79 5.10 -4.94 -3.88
N PHE A 80 5.02 -5.20 -5.19
CA PHE A 80 4.63 -4.21 -6.17
C PHE A 80 3.23 -3.65 -5.88
N TYR A 81 2.25 -4.53 -5.66
CA TYR A 81 0.89 -4.15 -5.30
C TYR A 81 0.84 -3.32 -4.01
N GLY A 82 1.55 -3.76 -2.96
CA GLY A 82 1.61 -3.04 -1.68
C GLY A 82 2.17 -1.63 -1.82
N TYR A 83 3.25 -1.48 -2.58
CA TYR A 83 3.86 -0.18 -2.88
C TYR A 83 2.92 0.72 -3.69
N PHE A 84 2.42 0.24 -4.83
CA PHE A 84 1.55 1.01 -5.72
C PHE A 84 0.25 1.44 -5.04
N ARG A 85 -0.29 0.60 -4.15
CA ARG A 85 -1.46 0.97 -3.34
C ARG A 85 -1.17 2.16 -2.43
N MET A 86 -0.01 2.18 -1.76
CA MET A 86 0.37 3.31 -0.89
C MET A 86 0.67 4.58 -1.70
N GLN A 87 1.33 4.42 -2.84
CA GLN A 87 1.52 5.51 -3.79
C GLN A 87 0.18 6.12 -4.22
N TYR A 88 -0.77 5.29 -4.68
CA TYR A 88 -2.10 5.73 -5.09
C TYR A 88 -2.87 6.42 -3.97
N LYS A 89 -2.80 5.88 -2.75
CA LYS A 89 -3.43 6.51 -1.57
C LYS A 89 -2.84 7.90 -1.29
N TRP A 90 -1.52 8.04 -1.40
CA TRP A 90 -0.85 9.32 -1.23
C TRP A 90 -1.28 10.32 -2.32
N GLU A 91 -1.31 9.90 -3.58
CA GLU A 91 -1.75 10.73 -4.71
C GLU A 91 -3.20 11.21 -4.55
N MET A 92 -4.11 10.34 -4.09
CA MET A 92 -5.50 10.69 -3.85
C MET A 92 -5.65 11.76 -2.76
N ASN A 93 -4.90 11.62 -1.66
CA ASN A 93 -4.90 12.60 -0.58
C ASN A 93 -4.30 13.93 -1.03
N GLU A 94 -3.25 13.90 -1.85
CA GLU A 94 -2.63 15.09 -2.42
C GLU A 94 -3.57 15.81 -3.40
N GLN A 95 -4.31 15.07 -4.22
CA GLN A 95 -5.36 15.64 -5.06
C GLN A 95 -6.43 16.32 -4.21
N LEU A 96 -6.95 15.65 -3.18
CA LEU A 96 -7.94 16.21 -2.27
C LEU A 96 -7.44 17.51 -1.59
N TYR A 97 -6.18 17.52 -1.14
CA TYR A 97 -5.55 18.70 -0.55
C TYR A 97 -5.55 19.88 -1.53
N ASN A 98 -5.15 19.65 -2.78
CA ASN A 98 -5.12 20.69 -3.81
C ASN A 98 -6.52 21.21 -4.17
N GLU A 99 -7.52 20.32 -4.22
CA GLU A 99 -8.92 20.71 -4.44
C GLU A 99 -9.46 21.60 -3.32
N ILE A 100 -9.24 21.24 -2.06
CA ILE A 100 -9.69 22.03 -0.90
C ILE A 100 -8.96 23.38 -0.86
N LYS A 101 -7.63 23.37 -1.06
CA LYS A 101 -6.82 24.61 -1.08
C LYS A 101 -7.26 25.56 -2.19
N SER A 102 -7.54 25.04 -3.38
CA SER A 102 -8.08 25.83 -4.49
C SER A 102 -9.45 26.45 -4.15
N LYS A 103 -10.35 25.67 -3.53
CA LYS A 103 -11.64 26.19 -3.05
C LYS A 103 -11.46 27.30 -2.01
N LYS A 104 -10.49 27.15 -1.09
CA LYS A 104 -10.17 28.16 -0.08
C LYS A 104 -9.73 29.47 -0.71
N ASN A 105 -8.73 29.40 -1.59
CA ASN A 105 -8.21 30.57 -2.29
C ASN A 105 -9.31 31.30 -3.09
N LYS A 106 -10.23 30.56 -3.72
CA LYS A 106 -11.38 31.16 -4.44
C LYS A 106 -12.32 31.92 -3.51
N ILE A 107 -12.63 31.37 -2.34
CA ILE A 107 -13.48 32.04 -1.35
C ILE A 107 -12.76 33.28 -0.79
N ASP A 108 -11.50 33.15 -0.42
CA ASP A 108 -10.69 34.24 0.15
C ASP A 108 -10.61 35.42 -0.84
N ASN A 109 -10.36 35.14 -2.13
CA ASN A 109 -10.34 36.15 -3.21
C ASN A 109 -11.71 36.80 -3.48
N GLN A 110 -12.81 36.11 -3.21
CA GLN A 110 -14.17 36.68 -3.34
C GLN A 110 -14.53 37.55 -2.14
N THR A 111 -14.02 37.23 -0.94
CA THR A 111 -14.28 37.98 0.29
C THR A 111 -13.39 39.20 0.48
N ASN A 112 -12.22 39.23 -0.16
CA ASN A 112 -11.33 40.39 -0.17
C ASN A 112 -10.85 40.69 -1.60
N PRO A 113 -11.73 41.23 -2.47
CA PRO A 113 -11.32 41.69 -3.78
C PRO A 113 -10.47 42.96 -3.55
N ASN A 114 -9.16 42.85 -3.72
CA ASN A 114 -8.30 44.02 -3.87
C ASN A 114 -8.81 44.89 -5.04
#